data_AF-A0A8K0G9J7-F1
#
_entry.id   AF-A0A8K0G9J7-F1
#
_cell.length_a   1.000
_cell.length_b   1.000
_cell.length_c   1.000
_cell.angle_alpha   90.00
_cell.angle_beta   90.00
_cell.angle_gamma   90.00
#
_symmetry.space_group_name_H-M   'P 1'
#
loop_
_entity.id
_entity.type
_entity.pdbx_description
1 polymer ?
#
loop_
_entity_poly.entity_id
_entity_poly.type
_entity_poly.pdbx_seq_one_letter_code
_entity_poly.pdbx_strand_id
1 'polypeptide(L)'
;MEANSIPAAKVIPILLVVIGKETFKILRNICVPVLPKEKTYSQLCELSTQYFIKPKATFEELIELYNATQTTNESVNEWYVRIKSLASNCNLGVNLNIILQDKFVCGLLCGPIQDRVCGEDKCETLLELLQIALKKEAASIRVTAVNRVTETKVSLVGQIETWGSPGKRSI
;
A
#
# COMPACT_ATOMS: atom_id res chain seq x y z
N MET A 1 -14.92 34.12 16.21
CA MET A 1 -15.36 34.11 14.81
C MET A 1 -16.72 34.78 14.76
N GLU A 2 -16.81 36.09 14.58
CA GLU A 2 -18.12 36.72 14.39
C GLU A 2 -18.00 37.83 13.35
N ALA A 3 -18.59 37.61 12.17
CA ALA A 3 -18.69 38.62 11.13
C ALA A 3 -20.15 39.03 10.82
N ASN A 4 -21.17 38.43 11.45
CA ASN A 4 -22.57 38.63 11.01
C ASN A 4 -23.61 38.93 12.09
N SER A 5 -23.27 39.04 13.39
CA SER A 5 -24.22 39.40 14.46
C SER A 5 -25.59 38.68 14.42
N ILE A 6 -25.60 37.41 14.00
CA ILE A 6 -26.85 36.65 13.81
C ILE A 6 -27.35 36.21 15.20
N PRO A 7 -28.59 36.54 15.59
CA PRO A 7 -29.14 36.06 16.86
C PRO A 7 -29.13 34.54 16.92
N ALA A 8 -28.71 33.96 18.05
CA ALA A 8 -28.58 32.51 18.22
C ALA A 8 -29.85 31.73 17.80
N ALA A 9 -31.04 32.29 18.07
CA ALA A 9 -32.33 31.71 17.68
C ALA A 9 -32.57 31.63 16.16
N LYS A 10 -31.85 32.43 15.36
CA LYS A 10 -32.00 32.50 13.90
C LYS A 10 -30.95 31.70 13.13
N VAL A 11 -29.86 31.28 13.78
CA VAL A 11 -28.75 30.57 13.14
C VAL A 11 -29.22 29.27 12.47
N ILE A 12 -29.98 28.42 13.19
CA ILE A 12 -30.46 27.14 12.66
C ILE A 12 -31.49 27.32 11.53
N PRO A 13 -32.54 28.18 11.66
CA PRO A 13 -33.45 28.46 10.56
C PRO A 13 -32.74 28.96 9.30
N ILE A 14 -31.78 29.88 9.44
CA ILE A 14 -31.00 30.41 8.31
C ILE A 14 -30.18 29.30 7.67
N LEU A 15 -29.48 28.48 8.46
CA LEU A 15 -28.72 27.33 7.96
C LEU A 15 -29.60 26.40 7.11
N LEU A 16 -30.77 25.99 7.62
CA LEU A 16 -31.66 25.06 6.94
C LEU A 16 -32.23 25.61 5.62
N VAL A 17 -32.34 26.94 5.49
CA VAL A 17 -32.73 27.60 4.24
C VAL A 17 -31.56 27.67 3.25
N VAL A 18 -30.35 28.00 3.74
CA VAL A 18 -29.17 28.25 2.90
C VAL A 18 -28.57 26.97 2.32
N ILE A 19 -28.64 25.84 3.03
CA ILE A 19 -28.05 24.56 2.59
C ILE A 19 -28.72 23.95 1.35
N GLY A 20 -29.91 24.43 0.97
CA GLY A 20 -30.67 23.94 -0.18
C GLY A 20 -31.45 22.65 0.06
N LYS A 21 -32.36 22.34 -0.86
CA LYS A 21 -33.36 21.27 -0.72
C LYS A 21 -32.78 19.86 -0.58
N GLU A 22 -31.79 19.51 -1.40
CA GLU A 22 -31.19 18.17 -1.41
C GLU A 22 -30.40 17.90 -0.13
N THR A 23 -29.55 18.85 0.28
CA THR A 23 -28.80 18.82 1.54
C THR A 23 -29.73 18.76 2.75
N PHE A 24 -30.82 19.53 2.74
CA PHE A 24 -31.83 19.48 3.80
C PHE A 24 -32.51 18.10 3.90
N LYS A 25 -32.83 17.46 2.77
CA LYS A 25 -33.43 16.12 2.77
C LYS A 25 -32.49 15.08 3.40
N ILE A 26 -31.21 15.14 3.04
CA ILE A 26 -30.16 14.31 3.64
C ILE A 26 -30.04 14.58 5.14
N LEU A 27 -29.90 15.85 5.53
CA LEU A 27 -29.77 16.27 6.92
C LEU A 27 -30.97 15.84 7.76
N ARG A 28 -32.18 15.88 7.17
CA ARG A 28 -33.40 15.40 7.81
C ARG A 28 -33.40 13.89 8.02
N ASN A 29 -32.95 13.12 7.03
CA ASN A 29 -32.86 11.66 7.16
C ASN A 29 -31.86 11.24 8.23
N ILE A 30 -30.71 11.92 8.36
CA ILE A 30 -29.71 11.60 9.39
C ILE A 30 -30.10 12.08 10.80
N CYS A 31 -31.08 12.98 10.94
CA CYS A 31 -31.53 13.47 12.24
C CYS A 31 -32.60 12.57 12.91
N VAL A 32 -33.19 11.61 12.20
CA VAL A 32 -34.26 10.72 12.71
C VAL A 32 -33.82 10.05 14.03
N PRO A 33 -34.66 10.05 15.08
CA PRO A 33 -36.08 10.45 15.13
C PRO A 33 -36.36 11.94 15.39
N VAL A 34 -35.32 12.77 15.58
CA VAL A 34 -35.43 14.18 15.98
C VAL A 34 -35.44 15.10 14.75
N LEU A 35 -36.09 16.27 14.82
CA LEU A 35 -36.09 17.21 13.71
C LEU A 35 -34.77 18.00 13.68
N PRO A 36 -34.22 18.35 12.50
CA PRO A 36 -33.00 19.17 12.41
C PRO A 36 -33.09 20.50 13.18
N LYS A 37 -34.29 21.10 13.23
CA LYS A 37 -34.55 22.35 13.98
C LYS A 37 -34.44 22.22 15.50
N GLU A 38 -34.48 21.00 16.02
CA GLU A 38 -34.42 20.68 17.46
C GLU A 38 -32.98 20.34 17.90
N LYS A 39 -32.02 20.27 16.97
CA LYS A 39 -30.60 20.09 17.26
C LYS A 39 -29.88 21.42 17.38
N THR A 40 -28.77 21.43 18.11
CA THR A 40 -27.91 22.61 18.19
C THR A 40 -27.13 22.82 16.88
N TYR A 41 -26.65 24.04 16.65
CA TYR A 41 -25.81 24.33 15.50
C TYR A 41 -24.57 23.43 15.43
N SER A 42 -23.88 23.19 16.57
CA SER A 42 -22.73 22.29 16.64
C SER A 42 -23.08 20.87 16.19
N GLN A 43 -24.20 20.34 16.68
CA GLN A 43 -24.66 18.99 16.31
C GLN A 43 -25.00 18.89 14.82
N LEU A 44 -25.62 19.93 14.24
CA LEU A 44 -25.91 19.96 12.80
C LEU A 44 -24.62 20.04 11.98
N CYS A 45 -23.64 20.82 12.41
CA CYS A 45 -22.32 20.88 11.78
C CYS A 45 -21.64 19.50 11.84
N GLU A 46 -21.57 18.85 13.00
CA GLU A 46 -20.99 17.52 13.16
C GLU A 46 -21.65 16.46 12.29
N LEU A 47 -23.00 16.40 12.28
CA LEU A 47 -23.75 15.46 11.45
C LEU A 47 -23.52 15.71 9.95
N SER A 48 -23.51 16.98 9.55
CA SER A 48 -23.22 17.36 8.17
C SER A 48 -21.79 16.99 7.79
N THR A 49 -20.82 17.31 8.64
CA THR A 49 -19.41 16.94 8.48
C THR A 49 -19.26 15.42 8.36
N GLN A 50 -19.87 14.63 9.24
CA GLN A 50 -19.80 13.18 9.20
C GLN A 50 -20.39 12.58 7.91
N TYR A 51 -21.49 13.15 7.41
CA TYR A 51 -22.15 12.65 6.21
C TYR A 51 -21.47 13.08 4.91
N PHE A 52 -21.06 14.36 4.83
CA PHE A 52 -20.48 14.93 3.60
C PHE A 52 -18.98 14.74 3.49
N ILE A 53 -18.28 14.50 4.60
CA ILE A 53 -16.89 14.07 4.56
C ILE A 53 -16.88 12.56 4.35
N LYS A 54 -16.54 12.12 3.14
CA LYS A 54 -16.24 10.71 2.87
C LYS A 54 -15.15 10.22 3.85
N PRO A 55 -15.18 8.95 4.29
CA PRO A 55 -14.07 8.34 4.99
C PRO A 55 -12.77 8.61 4.23
N LYS A 56 -11.74 9.05 4.95
CA LYS A 56 -10.51 9.59 4.36
C LYS A 56 -9.67 8.54 3.60
N ALA A 57 -10.06 7.27 3.70
CA ALA A 57 -9.80 6.20 2.73
C ALA A 57 -11.11 5.41 2.65
N THR A 58 -11.57 5.04 1.46
CA THR A 58 -12.67 4.06 1.37
C THR A 58 -12.16 2.72 1.90
N PHE A 59 -13.04 1.91 2.50
CA PHE A 59 -12.65 0.56 2.91
C PHE A 59 -12.10 -0.26 1.73
N GLU A 60 -12.53 0.05 0.51
CA GLU A 60 -12.04 -0.54 -0.73
C GLU A 60 -10.53 -0.28 -0.94
N GLU A 61 -10.08 0.97 -0.80
CA GLU A 61 -8.66 1.36 -0.92
C GLU A 61 -7.78 0.68 0.15
N LEU A 62 -8.30 0.58 1.37
CA LEU A 62 -7.60 -0.11 2.46
C LEU A 62 -7.51 -1.61 2.20
N ILE A 63 -8.59 -2.24 1.75
CA ILE A 63 -8.61 -3.67 1.39
C ILE A 63 -7.59 -3.93 0.28
N GLU A 64 -7.52 -3.06 -0.73
CA GLU A 64 -6.55 -3.18 -1.82
C GLU A 64 -5.10 -3.11 -1.29
N LEU A 65 -4.79 -2.12 -0.44
CA LEU A 65 -3.47 -2.00 0.19
C LEU A 65 -3.11 -3.22 1.04
N TYR A 66 -4.01 -3.65 1.93
CA TYR A 66 -3.72 -4.75 2.87
C TYR A 66 -3.60 -6.10 2.16
N ASN A 67 -4.38 -6.35 1.10
CA ASN A 67 -4.31 -7.59 0.33
C ASN A 67 -3.19 -7.61 -0.72
N ALA A 68 -2.59 -6.46 -1.05
CA ALA A 68 -1.50 -6.42 -2.01
C ALA A 68 -0.30 -7.26 -1.55
N THR A 69 0.23 -8.11 -2.43
CA THR A 69 1.50 -8.82 -2.23
C THR A 69 2.35 -8.68 -3.49
N GLN A 70 3.67 -8.76 -3.35
CA GLN A 70 4.61 -8.79 -4.46
C GLN A 70 4.30 -9.99 -5.36
N THR A 71 4.24 -9.75 -6.67
CA THR A 71 4.05 -10.82 -7.65
C THR A 71 5.39 -11.45 -8.07
N THR A 72 5.36 -12.65 -8.63
CA THR A 72 6.59 -13.36 -9.05
C THR A 72 7.39 -12.64 -10.14
N ASN A 73 6.74 -11.76 -10.91
CA ASN A 73 7.34 -11.01 -12.01
C ASN A 73 7.60 -9.55 -11.65
N GLU A 74 7.48 -9.19 -10.37
CA GLU A 74 7.66 -7.84 -9.86
C GLU A 74 8.95 -7.78 -9.06
N SER A 75 9.84 -6.87 -9.42
CA SER A 75 11.06 -6.58 -8.66
C SER A 75 10.74 -5.93 -7.32
N VAL A 76 11.70 -5.96 -6.40
CA VAL A 76 11.59 -5.30 -5.09
C VAL A 76 11.28 -3.80 -5.23
N ASN A 77 11.87 -3.14 -6.23
CA ASN A 77 11.65 -1.71 -6.46
C ASN A 77 10.24 -1.43 -7.01
N GLU A 78 9.75 -2.24 -7.93
CA GLU A 78 8.38 -2.13 -8.45
C GLU A 78 7.35 -2.36 -7.32
N TRP A 79 7.58 -3.36 -6.47
CA TRP A 79 6.78 -3.60 -5.27
C TRP A 79 6.74 -2.37 -4.36
N TYR A 80 7.91 -1.80 -4.06
CA TYR A 80 8.03 -0.60 -3.24
C TYR A 80 7.27 0.61 -3.83
N VAL A 81 7.37 0.83 -5.15
CA VAL A 81 6.63 1.91 -5.83
C VAL A 81 5.13 1.66 -5.76
N ARG A 82 4.68 0.41 -5.98
CA ARG A 82 3.27 0.05 -5.97
C ARG A 82 2.64 0.23 -4.59
N ILE A 83 3.29 -0.20 -3.51
CA ILE A 83 2.73 0.03 -2.15
C ILE A 83 2.61 1.52 -1.83
N LYS A 84 3.56 2.34 -2.28
CA LYS A 84 3.50 3.80 -2.08
C LYS A 84 2.36 4.43 -2.87
N SER A 85 2.13 3.95 -4.09
CA SER A 85 0.99 4.37 -4.91
C SER A 85 -0.34 4.03 -4.23
N LEU A 86 -0.51 2.77 -3.76
CA LEU A 86 -1.72 2.34 -3.04
C LEU A 86 -1.96 3.14 -1.76
N ALA A 87 -0.90 3.35 -0.98
CA ALA A 87 -0.97 4.15 0.24
C ALA A 87 -1.23 5.64 -0.02
N SER A 88 -0.87 6.18 -1.19
CA SER A 88 -1.12 7.59 -1.54
C SER A 88 -2.60 7.90 -1.69
N ASN A 89 -3.41 6.89 -2.04
CA ASN A 89 -4.86 6.99 -2.10
C ASN A 89 -5.51 6.85 -0.70
N CYS A 90 -4.75 6.40 0.30
CA CYS A 90 -5.24 6.17 1.66
C CYS A 90 -4.80 7.30 2.61
N ASN A 91 -5.73 7.93 3.33
CA ASN A 91 -5.34 8.86 4.40
C ASN A 91 -4.93 8.11 5.68
N LEU A 92 -3.70 7.62 5.70
CA LEU A 92 -3.12 6.82 6.80
C LEU A 92 -2.52 7.67 7.94
N GLY A 93 -2.46 8.99 7.76
CA GLY A 93 -2.02 9.95 8.77
C GLY A 93 -0.65 9.62 9.38
N VAL A 94 -0.55 9.74 10.72
CA VAL A 94 0.70 9.54 11.47
C VAL A 94 1.25 8.12 11.40
N ASN A 95 0.42 7.13 11.08
CA ASN A 95 0.80 5.72 11.04
C ASN A 95 1.34 5.28 9.67
N LEU A 96 1.37 6.18 8.68
CA LEU A 96 1.76 5.86 7.30
C LEU A 96 3.09 5.10 7.21
N ASN A 97 4.13 5.57 7.91
CA ASN A 97 5.45 4.92 7.87
C ASN A 97 5.41 3.50 8.45
N ILE A 98 4.77 3.33 9.61
CA ILE A 98 4.67 2.02 10.28
C ILE A 98 3.89 1.03 9.39
N ILE A 99 2.74 1.46 8.87
CA ILE A 99 1.90 0.64 8.00
C ILE A 99 2.66 0.25 6.73
N LEU A 100 3.37 1.18 6.11
CA LEU A 100 4.14 0.89 4.91
C LEU A 100 5.32 -0.06 5.18
N GLN A 101 5.99 0.05 6.34
CA GLN A 101 7.05 -0.89 6.71
C GLN A 101 6.48 -2.30 6.90
N ASP A 102 5.43 -2.44 7.71
CA ASP A 102 4.78 -3.73 7.95
C ASP A 102 4.27 -4.33 6.64
N LYS A 103 3.64 -3.50 5.80
CA LYS A 103 3.10 -3.95 4.51
C LYS A 103 4.20 -4.33 3.52
N PHE A 104 5.30 -3.57 3.49
CA PHE A 104 6.45 -3.91 2.64
C PHE A 104 6.98 -5.28 3.01
N VAL A 105 7.27 -5.55 4.29
CA VAL A 105 7.84 -6.82 4.76
C VAL A 105 6.87 -7.98 4.58
N CYS A 106 5.65 -7.86 5.07
CA CYS A 106 4.64 -8.93 5.00
C CYS A 106 4.13 -9.20 3.59
N GLY A 107 4.25 -8.22 2.68
CA GLY A 107 3.84 -8.36 1.28
C GLY A 107 4.96 -8.78 0.34
N LEU A 108 6.23 -8.84 0.76
CA LEU A 108 7.32 -9.38 -0.06
C LEU A 108 7.04 -10.83 -0.47
N LEU A 109 7.55 -11.22 -1.64
CA LEU A 109 7.47 -12.60 -2.10
C LEU A 109 8.25 -13.51 -1.14
N CYS A 110 7.59 -14.59 -0.72
CA CYS A 110 8.21 -15.58 0.17
C CYS A 110 9.51 -16.12 -0.43
N GLY A 111 10.58 -16.09 0.37
CA GLY A 111 11.89 -16.57 -0.03
C GLY A 111 13.04 -15.73 0.53
N PRO A 112 14.25 -15.86 -0.05
CA PRO A 112 15.50 -15.37 0.56
C PRO A 112 15.57 -13.85 0.79
N ILE A 113 14.79 -13.07 0.03
CA ILE A 113 14.72 -11.61 0.19
C ILE A 113 13.89 -11.27 1.43
N GLN A 114 12.68 -11.83 1.54
CA GLN A 114 11.82 -11.64 2.71
C GLN A 114 12.51 -12.14 3.98
N ASP A 115 13.11 -13.33 3.96
CA ASP A 115 13.84 -13.89 5.11
C ASP A 115 14.96 -12.96 5.57
N ARG A 116 15.68 -12.34 4.63
CA ARG A 116 16.78 -11.43 4.95
C ARG A 116 16.28 -10.16 5.64
N VAL A 117 15.14 -9.62 5.18
CA VAL A 117 14.53 -8.41 5.75
C VAL A 117 13.89 -8.70 7.10
N CYS A 118 13.23 -9.85 7.27
CA CYS A 118 12.63 -10.28 8.54
C CYS A 118 13.66 -10.52 9.66
N GLY A 119 14.91 -10.82 9.30
CA GLY A 119 16.00 -10.97 10.26
C GLY A 119 16.64 -9.67 10.75
N GLU A 120 16.19 -8.51 10.25
CA GLU A 120 16.70 -7.20 10.69
C GLU A 120 15.93 -6.69 11.91
N ASP A 121 16.60 -5.89 12.74
CA ASP A 121 15.93 -5.09 13.74
C ASP A 121 15.02 -4.03 13.09
N LYS A 122 14.07 -3.51 13.89
CA LYS A 122 13.12 -2.50 13.42
C LYS A 122 13.85 -1.28 12.87
N CYS A 123 13.70 -1.05 11.58
CA CYS A 123 14.27 0.10 10.88
C CYS A 123 13.50 1.39 11.18
N GLU A 124 14.16 2.54 11.09
CA GLU A 124 13.53 3.84 11.31
C GLU A 124 12.68 4.22 10.08
N THR A 125 13.18 3.90 8.88
CA THR A 125 12.55 4.27 7.62
C THR A 125 12.28 3.07 6.71
N LEU A 126 11.22 3.18 5.90
CA LEU A 126 10.95 2.22 4.82
C LEU A 126 12.11 2.14 3.80
N LEU A 127 12.86 3.23 3.61
CA LEU A 127 13.98 3.26 2.68
C LEU A 127 15.14 2.34 3.11
N GLU A 128 15.38 2.20 4.41
CA GLU A 128 16.38 1.25 4.93
C GLU A 128 16.00 -0.19 4.57
N LEU A 129 14.74 -0.59 4.80
CA LEU A 129 14.23 -1.90 4.43
C LEU A 129 14.35 -2.16 2.93
N LEU A 130 14.03 -1.16 2.10
CA LEU A 130 14.20 -1.24 0.65
C LEU A 130 15.67 -1.49 0.27
N GLN A 131 16.61 -0.75 0.85
CA GLN A 131 18.04 -0.92 0.56
C GLN A 131 18.54 -2.33 0.91
N ILE A 132 18.08 -2.89 2.03
CA ILE A 132 18.42 -4.26 2.46
C ILE A 132 17.88 -5.27 1.44
N ALA A 133 16.61 -5.12 1.06
CA ALA A 133 15.96 -5.98 0.08
C ALA A 133 16.65 -5.92 -1.30
N LEU A 134 16.98 -4.72 -1.79
CA LEU A 134 17.67 -4.52 -3.07
C LEU A 134 19.08 -5.13 -3.09
N LYS A 135 19.84 -4.99 -1.99
CA LYS A 135 21.16 -5.62 -1.84
C LYS A 135 21.05 -7.14 -1.96
N LYS A 136 20.02 -7.74 -1.36
CA LYS A 136 19.77 -9.19 -1.43
C LYS A 136 19.29 -9.62 -2.81
N GLU A 137 18.39 -8.88 -3.44
CA GLU A 137 17.92 -9.12 -4.81
C GLU A 137 19.09 -9.16 -5.81
N ALA A 138 19.96 -8.15 -5.78
CA ALA A 138 21.15 -8.08 -6.63
C ALA A 138 22.14 -9.22 -6.36
N ALA A 139 22.24 -9.71 -5.12
CA ALA A 139 23.06 -10.89 -4.80
C ALA A 139 22.44 -12.18 -5.36
N SER A 140 21.13 -12.35 -5.25
CA SER A 140 20.41 -13.53 -5.76
C SER A 140 20.49 -13.65 -7.29
N ILE A 141 20.37 -12.52 -8.01
CA ILE A 141 20.54 -12.47 -9.48
C ILE A 141 21.97 -12.88 -9.87
N ARG A 142 22.97 -12.40 -9.13
CA ARG A 142 24.38 -12.76 -9.38
C ARG A 142 24.62 -14.26 -9.17
N VAL A 143 24.07 -14.85 -8.11
CA VAL A 143 24.20 -16.30 -7.85
C VAL A 143 23.55 -17.13 -8.96
N THR A 144 22.33 -16.76 -9.40
CA THR A 144 21.65 -17.48 -10.49
C THR A 144 22.40 -17.36 -11.82
N ALA A 145 22.97 -16.19 -12.13
CA ALA A 145 23.80 -16.01 -13.33
C ALA A 145 25.07 -16.88 -13.28
N VAL A 146 25.76 -16.93 -12.13
CA VAL A 146 26.95 -17.79 -11.95
C VAL A 146 26.59 -19.27 -12.11
N ASN A 147 25.50 -19.73 -11.49
CA ASN A 147 25.06 -21.12 -11.58
C ASN A 147 24.73 -21.55 -13.03
N ARG A 148 24.06 -20.69 -13.80
CA ARG A 148 23.77 -20.96 -15.23
C ARG A 148 25.04 -21.09 -16.06
N VAL A 149 26.05 -20.26 -15.79
CA VAL A 149 27.36 -20.35 -16.47
C VAL A 149 28.09 -21.64 -16.09
N THR A 150 28.02 -22.07 -14.83
CA THR A 150 28.64 -23.32 -14.40
C THR A 150 27.95 -24.55 -15.00
N GLU A 151 26.61 -24.59 -15.05
CA GLU A 151 25.85 -25.68 -15.68
C GLU A 151 26.17 -25.80 -17.18
N THR A 152 26.25 -24.66 -17.88
CA THR A 152 26.61 -24.62 -19.30
C THR A 152 28.03 -25.15 -19.53
N LYS A 153 29.00 -24.76 -18.69
CA LYS A 153 30.37 -25.26 -18.78
C LYS A 153 30.47 -26.75 -18.48
N VAL A 154 29.79 -27.25 -17.45
CA VAL A 154 29.77 -28.68 -17.10
C VAL A 154 29.19 -29.52 -18.24
N SER A 155 28.11 -29.03 -18.88
CA SER A 155 27.51 -29.69 -20.06
C SER A 155 28.47 -29.75 -21.26
N LEU A 156 29.19 -28.67 -21.54
CA LEU A 156 30.19 -28.62 -22.62
C LEU A 156 31.39 -29.54 -22.34
N VAL A 157 31.86 -29.62 -21.09
CA VAL A 157 32.94 -30.54 -20.69
C VAL A 157 32.53 -32.00 -20.86
N GLY A 158 31.31 -32.37 -20.44
CA GLY A 158 30.80 -33.73 -20.62
C GLY A 158 30.64 -34.14 -22.09
N GLN A 159 30.37 -33.19 -23.00
CA GLN A 159 30.34 -33.46 -24.44
C GLN A 159 31.74 -33.68 -25.04
N ILE A 160 32.76 -32.94 -24.57
CA ILE A 160 34.16 -33.10 -25.05
C ILE A 160 34.74 -34.46 -24.67
N GLU A 161 34.42 -34.98 -23.48
CA GLU A 161 34.89 -36.31 -23.02
C GLU A 161 34.32 -37.47 -23.86
N THR A 162 33.18 -37.29 -24.54
CA THR A 162 32.58 -38.33 -25.41
C THR A 162 33.19 -38.41 -26.82
N TRP A 163 34.01 -37.44 -27.23
CA TRP A 163 34.64 -37.40 -28.56
C TRP A 163 36.13 -37.79 -28.55
N GLY A 164 36.69 -38.14 -27.38
CA GLY A 164 38.10 -38.46 -27.19
C GLY A 164 38.41 -39.95 -27.09
N SER A 165 38.16 -40.75 -28.13
CA SER A 165 38.86 -42.04 -28.33
C SER A 165 38.87 -42.45 -29.80
N PRO A 166 39.94 -42.12 -30.57
CA PRO A 166 40.16 -42.73 -31.87
C PRO A 166 40.64 -44.16 -31.65
N GLY A 167 39.75 -45.13 -31.88
CA GLY A 167 40.09 -46.54 -31.94
C GLY A 167 41.18 -46.76 -32.99
N LYS A 168 42.40 -47.10 -32.54
CA LYS A 168 43.46 -47.61 -33.40
C LYS A 168 42.96 -48.90 -34.04
N ARG A 169 42.65 -48.87 -35.35
CA ARG A 169 42.46 -50.07 -36.16
C ARG A 169 43.84 -50.62 -36.48
N SER A 170 44.26 -51.64 -35.73
CA SER A 170 45.44 -52.44 -36.05
C SER A 170 45.17 -53.31 -37.28
N ILE A 171 46.20 -53.31 -38.11
CA ILE A 171 46.61 -54.17 -39.24
C ILE A 171 45.94 -55.55 -39.27
#